data_AF-A0A4U3A153-F1
#
_entry.id   AF-A0A4U3A153-F1
#
_cell.length_a   1.000
_cell.length_b   1.000
_cell.length_c   1.000
_cell.angle_alpha   90.00
_cell.angle_beta   90.00
_cell.angle_gamma   90.00
#
_symmetry.space_group_name_H-M   'P 1'
#
loop_
_entity.id
_entity.type
_entity.pdbx_description
1 polymer ?
#
loop_
_entity_poly.entity_id
_entity_poly.type
_entity_poly.pdbx_seq_one_letter_code
_entity_poly.pdbx_strand_id
1 'polypeptide(L)'
;IKNVLDDNNFYREFQRYLEYMLSLGGMVIKVYYNEGIKLSFVTADCFVPVSWDNNKVTEGVFINESTKAGKYYTLLEWHLIERTSEGPQHVIKNELYVSRNKGELGVRTGLKELYEDLEDEVRIENLSRPTFVYFKPNTANNLDLYSPLG
;
A
#
# COMPACT_ATOMS: atom_id res chain seq x y z
N ILE A 1 -6.80 14.03 16.20
CA ILE A 1 -7.44 12.93 15.44
C ILE A 1 -8.71 13.40 14.73
N LYS A 2 -9.70 14.01 15.42
CA LYS A 2 -10.95 14.46 14.79
C LYS A 2 -10.73 15.34 13.55
N ASN A 3 -9.85 16.34 13.66
CA ASN A 3 -9.46 17.18 12.52
C ASN A 3 -8.86 16.36 11.37
N VAL A 4 -8.03 15.35 11.64
CA VAL A 4 -7.43 14.52 10.57
C VAL A 4 -8.51 13.71 9.83
N LEU A 5 -9.50 13.16 10.52
CA LEU A 5 -10.56 12.40 9.86
C LEU A 5 -11.47 13.31 9.02
N ASP A 6 -11.79 14.49 9.55
CA ASP A 6 -12.62 15.49 8.86
C ASP A 6 -11.87 16.06 7.64
N ASP A 7 -10.59 16.41 7.78
CA ASP A 7 -9.71 16.92 6.70
C ASP A 7 -9.51 15.92 5.56
N ASN A 8 -9.70 14.62 5.84
CA ASN A 8 -9.62 13.54 4.86
C ASN A 8 -10.99 13.08 4.35
N ASN A 9 -12.09 13.76 4.72
CA ASN A 9 -13.46 13.33 4.42
C ASN A 9 -13.72 11.85 4.76
N PHE A 10 -13.10 11.37 5.85
CA PHE A 10 -12.96 9.95 6.15
C PHE A 10 -14.29 9.20 6.09
N TYR A 11 -15.35 9.71 6.71
CA TYR A 11 -16.64 9.00 6.76
C TYR A 11 -17.25 8.76 5.38
N ARG A 12 -17.14 9.73 4.47
CA ARG A 12 -17.67 9.62 3.10
C ARG A 12 -16.85 8.64 2.28
N GLU A 13 -15.52 8.80 2.28
CA GLU A 13 -14.65 7.93 1.50
C GLU A 13 -14.65 6.51 2.06
N PHE A 14 -14.63 6.36 3.38
CA PHE A 14 -14.72 5.05 4.03
C PHE A 14 -16.01 4.32 3.67
N GLN A 15 -17.17 4.98 3.67
CA GLN A 15 -18.42 4.34 3.22
C GLN A 15 -18.32 3.83 1.78
N ARG A 16 -17.80 4.65 0.86
CA ARG A 16 -17.63 4.27 -0.55
C ARG A 16 -16.67 3.07 -0.69
N TYR A 17 -15.52 3.12 -0.03
CA TYR A 17 -14.55 2.04 -0.13
C TYR A 17 -14.92 0.79 0.68
N LEU A 18 -15.83 0.90 1.66
CA LEU A 18 -16.42 -0.26 2.31
C LEU A 18 -17.21 -1.12 1.32
N GLU A 19 -17.90 -0.50 0.35
CA GLU A 19 -18.57 -1.24 -0.73
C GLU A 19 -17.56 -1.98 -1.62
N TYR A 20 -16.45 -1.33 -1.98
CA TYR A 20 -15.36 -1.98 -2.72
C TYR A 20 -14.72 -3.12 -1.92
N MET A 21 -14.51 -2.93 -0.61
CA MET A 21 -14.00 -3.97 0.28
C MET A 21 -14.90 -5.20 0.29
N LEU A 22 -16.23 -5.01 0.36
CA LEU A 22 -17.18 -6.12 0.30
C LEU A 22 -17.16 -6.84 -1.05
N SER A 23 -16.88 -6.12 -2.15
CA SER A 23 -16.78 -6.69 -3.49
C SER A 23 -15.45 -7.38 -3.78
N LEU A 24 -14.34 -6.87 -3.23
CA LEU A 24 -12.97 -7.28 -3.57
C LEU A 24 -12.30 -8.08 -2.45
N GLY A 25 -13.01 -8.34 -1.35
CA GLY A 25 -12.54 -9.15 -0.23
C GLY A 25 -11.65 -8.40 0.76
N GLY A 26 -11.22 -7.18 0.46
CA GLY A 26 -10.45 -6.37 1.40
C GLY A 26 -10.15 -4.95 0.92
N MET A 27 -9.56 -4.18 1.82
CA MET A 27 -9.15 -2.81 1.60
C MET A 27 -7.97 -2.46 2.50
N VAL A 28 -7.14 -1.54 2.05
CA VAL A 28 -6.05 -0.95 2.82
C VAL A 28 -6.27 0.54 2.97
N ILE A 29 -6.08 1.05 4.19
CA ILE A 29 -5.94 2.49 4.41
C ILE A 29 -4.47 2.75 4.69
N LYS A 30 -3.84 3.54 3.83
CA LYS A 30 -2.47 4.00 3.98
C LYS A 30 -2.46 5.42 4.52
N VAL A 31 -1.64 5.67 5.52
CA VAL A 31 -1.35 6.97 6.11
C VAL A 31 -0.06 7.50 5.52
N TYR A 32 -0.09 8.75 5.07
CA TYR A 32 1.09 9.44 4.53
C TYR A 32 1.05 10.92 4.89
N TYR A 33 2.17 11.62 4.70
CA TYR A 33 2.27 13.05 4.95
C TYR A 33 2.27 13.82 3.63
N ASN A 34 1.36 14.78 3.50
CA ASN A 34 1.35 15.79 2.44
C ASN A 34 0.65 17.04 2.97
N GLU A 35 1.42 18.07 3.32
CA GLU A 35 0.95 19.30 3.97
C GLU A 35 0.03 19.02 5.19
N GLY A 36 0.28 17.89 5.87
CA GLY A 36 -0.60 17.32 6.88
C GLY A 36 -0.74 15.80 6.74
N ILE A 37 -1.39 15.16 7.72
CA ILE A 37 -1.63 13.71 7.67
C ILE A 37 -2.79 13.43 6.71
N LYS A 38 -2.52 12.59 5.71
CA LYS A 38 -3.49 12.17 4.70
C LYS A 38 -3.76 10.66 4.75
N LEU A 39 -4.97 10.29 4.35
CA LEU A 39 -5.43 8.90 4.26
C LEU A 39 -5.70 8.55 2.79
N SER A 40 -5.07 7.49 2.30
CA SER A 40 -5.35 6.91 0.99
C SER A 40 -6.05 5.56 1.18
N PHE A 41 -7.10 5.33 0.41
CA PHE A 41 -7.85 4.09 0.40
C PHE A 41 -7.46 3.30 -0.85
N VAL A 42 -6.99 2.08 -0.63
CA VAL A 42 -6.48 1.18 -1.67
C VAL A 42 -7.28 -0.10 -1.63
N THR A 43 -7.71 -0.58 -2.79
CA THR A 43 -8.44 -1.84 -2.93
C THR A 43 -7.48 -3.05 -2.83
N ALA A 44 -7.99 -4.22 -2.45
CA ALA A 44 -7.16 -5.40 -2.22
C ALA A 44 -6.35 -5.87 -3.44
N ASP A 45 -6.85 -5.63 -4.66
CA ASP A 45 -6.17 -5.96 -5.91
C ASP A 45 -4.91 -5.12 -6.18
N CYS A 46 -4.77 -3.95 -5.53
CA CYS A 46 -3.59 -3.09 -5.61
C CYS A 46 -2.65 -3.25 -4.40
N PHE A 47 -2.80 -4.32 -3.62
CA PHE A 47 -1.98 -4.55 -2.43
C PHE A 47 -1.62 -6.02 -2.24
N VAL A 48 -0.32 -6.29 -2.05
CA VAL A 48 0.19 -7.64 -1.79
C VAL A 48 0.76 -7.71 -0.37
N PRO A 49 0.22 -8.55 0.53
CA PRO A 49 0.75 -8.72 1.87
C PRO A 49 2.04 -9.53 1.78
N VAL A 50 3.10 -9.01 2.42
CA VAL A 50 4.42 -9.65 2.44
C VAL A 50 4.63 -10.40 3.76
N SER A 51 4.09 -9.87 4.85
CA SER A 51 4.22 -10.44 6.20
C SER A 51 3.00 -10.08 7.03
N TRP A 52 2.60 -10.98 7.93
CA TRP A 52 1.43 -10.81 8.79
C TRP A 52 1.59 -11.59 10.10
N ASP A 53 0.85 -11.15 11.12
CA ASP A 53 0.62 -11.90 12.35
C ASP A 53 -0.84 -12.39 12.41
N ASN A 54 -1.23 -13.05 13.51
CA ASN A 54 -2.59 -13.57 13.67
C ASN A 54 -3.68 -12.49 13.66
N ASN A 55 -3.32 -11.22 13.80
CA ASN A 55 -4.25 -10.10 13.92
C ASN A 55 -4.23 -9.18 12.69
N LYS A 56 -3.08 -9.00 12.02
CA LYS A 56 -2.92 -7.99 10.96
C LYS A 56 -1.77 -8.27 10.01
N VAL A 57 -1.86 -7.67 8.83
CA VAL A 57 -0.73 -7.51 7.91
C VAL A 57 0.27 -6.51 8.49
N THR A 58 1.55 -6.87 8.51
CA THR A 58 2.64 -6.05 9.05
C THR A 58 3.52 -5.44 7.98
N GLU A 59 3.63 -6.08 6.81
CA GLU A 59 4.44 -5.63 5.67
C GLU A 59 3.68 -5.92 4.38
N GLY A 60 3.87 -5.09 3.36
CA GLY A 60 3.14 -5.23 2.10
C GLY A 60 3.69 -4.38 0.97
N VAL A 61 3.19 -4.62 -0.24
CA VAL A 61 3.55 -3.88 -1.45
C VAL A 61 2.29 -3.25 -2.01
N PHE A 62 2.32 -1.93 -2.18
CA PHE A 62 1.31 -1.21 -2.94
C PHE A 62 1.69 -1.22 -4.41
N ILE A 63 0.74 -1.58 -5.26
CA ILE A 63 0.90 -1.61 -6.71
C ILE A 63 0.18 -0.42 -7.30
N ASN A 64 0.89 0.43 -8.04
CA ASN A 64 0.30 1.55 -8.77
C ASN A 64 0.68 1.46 -10.25
N GLU A 65 -0.32 1.19 -11.08
CA GLU A 65 -0.17 1.11 -12.53
C GLU A 65 -0.54 2.43 -13.21
N SER A 66 0.30 2.87 -14.13
CA SER A 66 0.07 4.08 -14.92
C SER A 66 0.50 3.88 -16.38
N THR A 67 0.05 4.75 -17.27
CA THR A 67 0.40 4.67 -18.70
C THR A 67 0.89 6.04 -19.17
N LYS A 68 2.08 6.08 -19.79
CA LYS A 68 2.67 7.32 -20.33
C LYS A 68 3.33 7.01 -21.67
N ALA A 69 2.99 7.79 -22.70
CA ALA A 69 3.53 7.66 -24.05
C ALA A 69 3.51 6.22 -24.62
N GLY A 70 2.44 5.46 -24.36
CA GLY A 70 2.27 4.08 -24.86
C GLY A 70 3.08 3.02 -24.11
N LYS A 71 3.78 3.38 -23.03
CA LYS A 71 4.41 2.44 -22.11
C LYS A 71 3.54 2.27 -20.86
N TYR A 72 3.55 1.07 -20.29
CA TYR A 72 2.87 0.73 -19.05
C TYR A 72 3.90 0.73 -17.93
N TYR A 73 3.63 1.49 -16.88
CA TYR A 73 4.50 1.62 -15.71
C TYR A 73 3.82 1.00 -14.50
N THR A 74 4.59 0.29 -13.70
CA THR A 74 4.14 -0.27 -12.43
C THR A 74 5.09 0.19 -11.34
N LEU A 75 4.61 1.02 -10.44
CA LEU A 75 5.32 1.39 -9.22
C LEU A 75 4.97 0.37 -8.14
N LEU A 76 6.00 -0.29 -7.61
CA LEU A 76 5.93 -1.12 -6.42
C LEU A 76 6.46 -0.31 -5.24
N GLU A 77 5.58 0.03 -4.31
CA GLU A 77 5.94 0.71 -3.07
C GLU A 77 5.87 -0.31 -1.92
N TRP A 78 7.04 -0.76 -1.51
CA TRP A 78 7.23 -1.73 -0.46
C TRP A 78 7.20 -1.04 0.90
N HIS A 79 6.45 -1.60 1.84
CA HIS A 79 6.41 -1.20 3.24
C HIS A 79 6.91 -2.36 4.09
N LEU A 80 8.11 -2.20 4.66
CA LEU A 80 8.83 -3.24 5.38
C LEU A 80 9.14 -2.80 6.82
N ILE A 81 9.33 -3.76 7.71
CA ILE A 81 9.76 -3.53 9.10
C ILE A 81 11.11 -4.23 9.30
N GLU A 82 12.19 -3.45 9.27
CA GLU A 82 13.54 -3.94 9.49
C GLU A 82 13.91 -3.79 10.99
N ARG A 83 14.59 -4.80 11.56
CA ARG A 83 15.10 -4.73 12.94
C ARG A 83 16.56 -4.32 12.93
N THR A 84 16.88 -3.20 13.55
CA THR A 84 18.25 -2.71 13.71
C THR A 84 18.67 -2.77 15.18
N SER A 85 19.96 -2.50 15.46
CA SER A 85 20.48 -2.38 16.83
C SER A 85 19.81 -1.27 17.64
N GLU A 86 19.20 -0.29 16.97
CA GLU A 86 18.55 0.88 17.59
C GLU A 86 17.04 0.68 17.77
N GLY A 87 16.47 -0.38 17.19
CA GLY A 87 15.05 -0.71 17.27
C GLY A 87 14.44 -1.10 15.92
N PRO A 88 13.11 -1.31 15.85
CA PRO A 88 12.43 -1.51 14.57
C PRO A 88 12.38 -0.19 13.77
N GLN A 89 12.67 -0.29 12.48
CA GLN A 89 12.56 0.78 11.51
C GLN A 89 11.54 0.41 10.43
N HIS A 90 10.68 1.35 10.08
CA HIS A 90 9.78 1.19 8.95
C HIS A 90 10.48 1.70 7.69
N VAL A 91 10.58 0.84 6.68
CA VAL A 91 11.32 1.11 5.45
C VAL A 91 10.35 1.11 4.29
N ILE A 92 10.29 2.24 3.58
CA ILE A 92 9.50 2.40 2.36
C ILE A 92 10.47 2.33 1.18
N LYS A 93 10.36 1.32 0.32
CA LYS A 93 11.18 1.20 -0.90
C LYS A 93 10.32 1.37 -2.13
N ASN A 94 10.77 2.18 -3.08
CA ASN A 94 10.06 2.45 -4.32
C ASN A 94 10.80 1.85 -5.50
N GLU A 95 10.11 1.02 -6.28
CA GLU A 95 10.66 0.42 -7.48
C GLU A 95 9.73 0.66 -8.67
N LEU A 96 10.25 1.28 -9.73
CA LEU A 96 9.49 1.51 -10.95
C LEU A 96 9.86 0.47 -12.01
N TYR A 97 8.85 -0.14 -12.59
CA TYR A 97 8.98 -1.06 -13.71
C TYR A 97 8.27 -0.50 -14.93
N VAL A 98 8.76 -0.86 -16.12
CA VAL A 98 8.21 -0.42 -17.40
C VAL A 98 8.08 -1.58 -18.37
N SER A 99 6.92 -1.65 -19.02
CA SER A 99 6.58 -2.65 -20.03
C SER A 99 5.99 -2.01 -21.29
N ARG A 100 6.16 -2.70 -22.42
CA ARG A 100 5.48 -2.38 -23.69
C ARG A 100 4.15 -3.11 -23.83
N ASN A 101 3.91 -4.13 -23.00
CA ASN A 101 2.72 -4.95 -23.00
C ASN A 101 1.89 -4.65 -21.76
N LYS A 102 0.58 -4.51 -21.94
CA LYS A 102 -0.35 -4.28 -20.83
C LYS A 102 -0.42 -5.53 -19.94
N GLY A 103 -0.31 -5.34 -18.62
CA GLY A 103 -0.40 -6.43 -17.64
C GLY A 103 0.89 -7.22 -17.42
N GLU A 104 1.98 -6.85 -18.09
CA GLU A 104 3.32 -7.38 -17.79
C GLU A 104 4.10 -6.36 -16.98
N LEU A 105 4.80 -6.81 -15.94
CA LEU A 105 5.65 -5.93 -15.12
C LEU A 105 6.79 -5.32 -15.94
N GLY A 106 7.38 -6.10 -16.85
CA GLY A 106 8.47 -5.64 -17.71
C GLY A 106 9.82 -5.56 -16.97
N VAL A 107 10.55 -4.46 -17.19
CA VAL A 107 11.92 -4.27 -16.67
C VAL A 107 11.99 -3.11 -15.68
N ARG A 108 12.86 -3.21 -14.69
CA ARG A 108 13.09 -2.13 -13.73
C ARG A 108 13.69 -0.91 -14.45
N THR A 109 13.18 0.27 -14.13
CA THR A 109 13.68 1.58 -14.60
C THR A 109 13.88 2.52 -13.41
N GLY A 110 14.51 3.67 -13.64
CA GLY A 110 14.73 4.68 -12.62
C GLY A 110 13.45 5.44 -12.29
N LEU A 111 13.21 5.72 -11.00
CA LEU A 111 12.02 6.45 -10.53
C LEU A 111 11.82 7.78 -11.27
N LYS A 112 12.92 8.49 -11.54
CA LYS A 112 12.95 9.80 -12.20
C LYS A 112 12.35 9.84 -13.62
N GLU A 113 12.09 8.69 -14.26
CA GLU A 113 11.37 8.66 -15.54
C GLU A 113 9.90 9.12 -15.40
N LEU A 114 9.31 8.92 -14.22
CA LEU A 114 7.91 9.26 -13.93
C LEU A 114 7.73 10.09 -12.66
N TYR A 115 8.60 9.90 -11.66
CA TYR A 115 8.52 10.52 -10.35
C TYR A 115 9.86 11.19 -10.03
N GLU A 116 9.95 12.51 -10.27
CA GLU A 116 11.19 13.26 -10.10
C GLU A 116 11.62 13.39 -8.63
N ASP A 117 10.63 13.57 -7.73
CA ASP A 117 10.83 13.82 -6.30
C ASP A 117 10.66 12.57 -5.42
N LEU A 118 10.49 11.38 -6.02
CA LEU A 118 10.31 10.14 -5.26
C LEU A 118 11.65 9.48 -4.99
N GLU A 119 11.97 9.31 -3.71
CA GLU A 119 13.18 8.62 -3.26
C GLU A 119 13.06 7.09 -3.42
N ASP A 120 14.17 6.43 -3.75
CA ASP A 120 14.25 4.97 -3.85
C ASP A 120 13.97 4.28 -2.50
N GLU A 121 14.39 4.90 -1.39
CA GLU A 121 14.20 4.35 -0.05
C GLU A 121 14.05 5.47 0.99
N VAL A 122 13.06 5.32 1.86
CA VAL A 122 12.85 6.18 3.04
C VAL A 122 12.80 5.30 4.28
N ARG A 123 13.59 5.66 5.29
CA ARG A 123 13.62 4.99 6.59
C ARG A 123 12.99 5.88 7.66
N ILE A 124 12.05 5.31 8.40
CA ILE A 124 11.38 5.97 9.52
C ILE A 124 11.78 5.24 10.80
N GLU A 125 12.60 5.91 11.60
CA GLU A 125 13.07 5.41 12.87
C GLU A 125 11.95 5.36 13.92
N ASN A 126 12.11 4.46 14.90
CA ASN A 126 11.20 4.32 16.04
C ASN A 126 9.74 3.99 15.66
N LEU A 127 9.51 3.49 14.44
CA LEU A 127 8.19 3.10 13.98
C LEU A 127 8.07 1.58 13.89
N SER A 128 7.47 1.00 14.93
CA SER A 128 7.27 -0.45 15.07
C SER A 128 5.99 -0.98 14.38
N ARG A 129 5.22 -0.10 13.74
CA ARG A 129 3.95 -0.43 13.11
C ARG A 129 3.91 0.12 11.69
N PRO A 130 3.35 -0.61 10.72
CA PRO A 130 3.20 -0.08 9.37
C PRO A 130 2.36 1.20 9.39
N THR A 131 2.63 2.10 8.44
CA THR A 131 1.81 3.28 8.18
C THR A 131 0.55 2.94 7.37
N PHE A 132 0.12 1.68 7.37
CA PHE A 132 -1.09 1.23 6.72
C PHE A 132 -1.82 0.22 7.61
N VAL A 133 -3.12 0.05 7.35
CA VAL A 133 -3.91 -1.02 7.95
C VAL A 133 -4.71 -1.71 6.85
N TYR A 134 -4.63 -3.04 6.83
CA TYR A 134 -5.43 -3.91 5.98
C TYR A 134 -6.68 -4.37 6.76
N PHE A 135 -7.85 -4.30 6.14
CA PHE A 135 -9.11 -4.78 6.71
C PHE A 135 -9.85 -5.62 5.67
N LYS A 136 -10.54 -6.65 6.17
CA LYS A 136 -11.36 -7.57 5.38
C LYS A 136 -12.71 -7.82 6.05
N PRO A 137 -13.74 -8.27 5.31
CA PRO A 137 -14.99 -8.71 5.89
C PRO A 137 -14.76 -9.79 6.98
N ASN A 138 -15.59 -9.80 8.03
CA ASN A 138 -15.53 -10.78 9.12
C ASN A 138 -16.02 -12.19 8.72
N THR A 139 -16.08 -12.48 7.42
CA THR A 139 -16.51 -13.77 6.89
C THR A 139 -15.27 -14.62 6.66
N ALA A 140 -15.23 -15.83 7.21
CA ALA A 140 -14.14 -16.76 6.95
C ALA A 140 -14.03 -17.03 5.44
N ASN A 141 -12.81 -16.96 4.90
CA ASN A 141 -12.59 -17.40 3.52
C ASN A 141 -12.72 -18.92 3.47
N ASN A 142 -13.64 -19.40 2.64
CA ASN A 142 -13.89 -20.82 2.46
C ASN A 142 -13.18 -21.39 1.22
N LEU A 143 -12.39 -20.59 0.50
CA LEU A 143 -11.66 -20.99 -0.71
C LEU A 143 -10.17 -21.28 -0.42
N ASP A 144 -9.51 -20.43 0.36
CA ASP A 144 -8.14 -20.67 0.82
C ASP A 144 -7.97 -20.25 2.28
N LEU A 145 -7.93 -21.24 3.17
CA LEU A 145 -7.82 -21.04 4.61
C LEU A 145 -6.48 -20.44 5.05
N TYR A 146 -5.47 -20.38 4.16
CA TYR A 146 -4.15 -19.84 4.46
C TYR A 146 -3.90 -18.45 3.87
N SER A 147 -4.88 -17.88 3.14
CA SER A 147 -4.78 -16.54 2.58
C SER A 147 -4.83 -15.46 3.67
N PRO A 148 -3.82 -14.57 3.77
CA PRO A 148 -3.92 -13.41 4.66
C PRO A 148 -5.00 -12.41 4.21
N LEU A 149 -5.34 -12.41 2.91
CA LEU A 149 -6.26 -11.47 2.27
C LEU A 149 -7.74 -11.74 2.54
N GLY A 150 -8.06 -12.81 3.28
CA GLY A 150 -9.35 -13.44 3.12
C GLY A 150 -9.02 -14.67 2.34
#